data_AF-A0A034V8P6-F1
#
_entry.id   AF-A0A034V8P6-F1
#
_cell.length_a   1.000
_cell.length_b   1.000
_cell.length_c   1.000
_cell.angle_alpha   90.00
_cell.angle_beta   90.00
_cell.angle_gamma   90.00
#
_symmetry.space_group_name_H-M   'P 1'
#
loop_
_entity.id
_entity.type
_entity.pdbx_description
1 polymer ?
#
loop_
_entity_poly.entity_id
_entity_poly.type
_entity_poly.pdbx_seq_one_letter_code
_entity_poly.pdbx_strand_id
1 'polypeptide(L)'
;MDERLEITTNLKKIFEYFLDENFITKHNVCFDKLITHLASKENAYILLAPFALDWVDRCINILCEDITKLNFKVISFAFNVFGLLVNNEWTIIEIRQRHLMDKVLMVVKRESHRFNPSIKLGVIRLFHAVSKYSIGLAYLRTMNAWQFLIEYCNQDHTLYVVREARLLLYEMLYKYDVKTKDEKVVKEILNEIFQPVLANVFESHNENIIINVDDYEVQHKLSSTLDLISFILQQTLESEEKTNIAEYCRTEYNVDITLWKLTEISFNENFICKILATLSSYYFAILIFDKWSGGQIPADNFNEFCISIFNEMKFCVTRNYCVTFLKVAEINHKLWKKLGNRVPREVLLENELVRYEHQLMTFQLLPLHMLLKSHVFLEEEIFEKYITKIFEIICELTLRIGYAYRDLLFNKSSATNADLSLKSIHGAMSMVDILERDQAVLIFEACMYALKEFIITLYPKMIIDGPDVSPVEEIPSFSAIS
;
A
#
# COMPACT_ATOMS: atom_id res chain seq x y z
N MET A 1 -33.70 15.73 31.84
CA MET A 1 -32.96 14.80 32.71
C MET A 1 -33.64 13.44 32.70
N ASP A 2 -34.98 13.41 32.78
CA ASP A 2 -35.79 12.19 32.67
C ASP A 2 -35.66 11.47 31.32
N GLU A 3 -35.66 12.18 30.20
CA GLU A 3 -35.49 11.58 28.85
C GLU A 3 -34.15 10.86 28.68
N ARG A 4 -33.05 11.42 29.20
CA ARG A 4 -31.72 10.77 29.16
C ARG A 4 -31.64 9.53 30.04
N LEU A 5 -32.34 9.54 31.18
CA LEU A 5 -32.44 8.39 32.06
C LEU A 5 -33.28 7.28 31.41
N GLU A 6 -34.37 7.64 30.74
CA GLU A 6 -35.21 6.73 29.99
C GLU A 6 -34.46 6.07 28.83
N ILE A 7 -33.74 6.85 28.02
CA ILE A 7 -32.87 6.35 26.94
C ILE A 7 -31.82 5.38 27.48
N THR A 8 -31.10 5.76 28.53
CA THR A 8 -30.11 4.90 29.19
C THR A 8 -30.72 3.59 29.69
N THR A 9 -31.90 3.67 30.32
CA THR A 9 -32.60 2.49 30.85
C THR A 9 -33.05 1.56 29.73
N ASN A 10 -33.57 2.10 28.63
CA ASN A 10 -34.02 1.34 27.48
C ASN A 10 -32.82 0.69 26.76
N LEU A 11 -31.72 1.42 26.58
CA LEU A 11 -30.49 0.86 26.00
C LEU A 11 -29.88 -0.24 26.86
N LYS A 12 -29.90 -0.11 28.19
CA LYS A 12 -29.50 -1.20 29.09
C LYS A 12 -30.31 -2.47 28.80
N LYS A 13 -31.65 -2.37 28.71
CA LYS A 13 -32.52 -3.52 28.38
C LYS A 13 -32.20 -4.12 27.01
N ILE A 14 -31.93 -3.29 26.01
CA ILE A 14 -31.55 -3.73 24.66
C ILE A 14 -30.21 -4.49 24.72
N PHE A 15 -29.24 -3.98 25.48
CA PHE A 15 -27.93 -4.60 25.65
C PHE A 15 -28.05 -5.95 26.36
N GLU A 16 -28.88 -6.06 27.41
CA GLU A 16 -29.18 -7.37 28.02
C GLU A 16 -29.78 -8.35 27.02
N TYR A 17 -30.69 -7.91 26.16
CA TYR A 17 -31.31 -8.76 25.15
C TYR A 17 -30.30 -9.28 24.11
N PHE A 18 -29.23 -8.54 23.83
CA PHE A 18 -28.15 -9.01 22.94
C PHE A 18 -27.33 -10.16 23.53
N LEU A 19 -27.41 -10.40 24.85
CA LEU A 19 -26.69 -11.50 25.52
C LEU A 19 -27.45 -12.82 25.48
N ASP A 20 -28.70 -12.84 24.98
CA ASP A 20 -29.48 -14.08 24.86
C ASP A 20 -28.86 -14.99 23.78
N GLU A 21 -28.63 -16.26 24.13
CA GLU A 21 -28.08 -17.27 23.20
C GLU A 21 -28.98 -17.47 21.97
N ASN A 22 -30.29 -17.22 22.10
CA ASN A 22 -31.26 -17.31 21.00
C ASN A 22 -31.41 -16.01 20.20
N PHE A 23 -30.56 -15.01 20.44
CA PHE A 23 -30.65 -13.73 19.75
C PHE A 23 -30.27 -13.86 18.26
N ILE A 24 -31.26 -13.62 17.40
CA ILE A 24 -31.11 -13.62 15.94
C ILE A 24 -31.43 -12.24 15.39
N THR A 25 -30.53 -11.72 14.55
CA THR A 25 -30.75 -10.44 13.86
C THR A 25 -30.39 -10.52 12.39
N LYS A 26 -31.34 -10.11 11.54
CA LYS A 26 -31.16 -10.08 10.08
C LYS A 26 -30.60 -8.75 9.57
N HIS A 27 -30.65 -7.68 10.37
CA HIS A 27 -30.30 -6.32 9.92
C HIS A 27 -28.91 -5.89 10.40
N ASN A 28 -27.90 -5.96 9.52
CA ASN A 28 -26.54 -5.47 9.80
C ASN A 28 -26.52 -3.96 10.13
N VAL A 29 -27.36 -3.20 9.42
CA VAL A 29 -27.43 -1.73 9.48
C VAL A 29 -27.76 -1.21 10.89
N CYS A 30 -28.47 -1.99 11.71
CA CYS A 30 -28.87 -1.55 13.05
C CYS A 30 -27.70 -1.40 14.01
N PHE A 31 -26.74 -2.33 13.99
CA PHE A 31 -25.56 -2.26 14.87
C PHE A 31 -24.63 -1.14 14.46
N ASP A 32 -24.37 -0.97 13.16
CA ASP A 32 -23.52 0.11 12.67
C ASP A 32 -24.12 1.48 12.97
N LYS A 33 -25.43 1.67 12.74
CA LYS A 33 -26.13 2.90 13.12
C LYS A 33 -26.04 3.15 14.62
N LEU A 34 -26.23 2.11 15.44
CA LEU A 34 -26.15 2.24 16.89
C LEU A 34 -24.73 2.62 17.33
N ILE A 35 -23.69 2.04 16.75
CA ILE A 35 -22.29 2.45 16.99
C ILE A 35 -22.10 3.93 16.62
N THR A 36 -22.57 4.37 15.45
CA THR A 36 -22.48 5.78 15.03
C THR A 36 -23.19 6.72 16.01
N HIS A 37 -24.38 6.34 16.50
CA HIS A 37 -25.09 7.12 17.49
C HIS A 37 -24.38 7.15 18.85
N LEU A 38 -23.83 6.03 19.30
CA LEU A 38 -23.05 5.96 20.55
C LEU A 38 -21.74 6.76 20.47
N ALA A 39 -21.11 6.80 19.29
CA ALA A 39 -19.89 7.58 19.06
C ALA A 39 -20.15 9.10 18.97
N SER A 40 -21.40 9.55 18.84
CA SER A 40 -21.74 10.97 18.79
C SER A 40 -21.46 11.65 20.14
N LYS A 41 -20.88 12.86 20.09
CA LYS A 41 -20.61 13.68 21.29
C LYS A 41 -21.87 13.96 22.12
N GLU A 42 -23.01 14.07 21.47
CA GLU A 42 -24.31 14.32 22.13
C GLU A 42 -24.75 13.16 23.03
N ASN A 43 -24.26 11.94 22.74
CA ASN A 43 -24.61 10.69 23.40
C ASN A 43 -23.50 10.14 24.31
N ALA A 44 -22.43 10.91 24.55
CA ALA A 44 -21.30 10.47 25.37
C ALA A 44 -21.72 10.03 26.79
N TYR A 45 -22.80 10.61 27.33
CA TYR A 45 -23.36 10.25 28.64
C TYR A 45 -23.78 8.77 28.75
N ILE A 46 -24.11 8.12 27.64
CA ILE A 46 -24.52 6.70 27.59
C ILE A 46 -23.31 5.81 27.84
N LEU A 47 -22.17 6.13 27.24
CA LEU A 47 -20.91 5.40 27.39
C LEU A 47 -20.26 5.65 28.76
N LEU A 48 -20.58 6.78 29.41
CA LEU A 48 -20.15 7.07 30.78
C LEU A 48 -20.99 6.34 31.85
N ALA A 49 -22.12 5.74 31.47
CA ALA A 49 -22.97 5.06 32.43
C ALA A 49 -22.34 3.69 32.83
N PRO A 50 -22.36 3.32 34.12
CA PRO A 50 -21.67 2.10 34.62
C PRO A 50 -22.07 0.81 33.89
N PHE A 51 -23.33 0.72 33.46
CA PHE A 51 -23.85 -0.47 32.78
C PHE A 51 -23.10 -0.79 31.49
N ALA A 52 -22.52 0.19 30.81
CA ALA A 52 -21.89 -0.01 29.51
C ALA A 52 -20.61 -0.86 29.62
N LEU A 53 -19.74 -0.53 30.60
CA LEU A 53 -18.55 -1.33 30.86
C LEU A 53 -18.90 -2.68 31.48
N ASP A 54 -19.88 -2.74 32.39
CA ASP A 54 -20.35 -4.00 32.98
C ASP A 54 -20.98 -4.94 31.93
N TRP A 55 -21.62 -4.38 30.91
CA TRP A 55 -22.12 -5.16 29.77
C TRP A 55 -20.98 -5.71 28.92
N VAL A 56 -19.96 -4.90 28.61
CA VAL A 56 -18.76 -5.38 27.90
C VAL A 56 -18.07 -6.48 28.70
N ASP A 57 -17.86 -6.31 30.01
CA ASP A 57 -17.26 -7.34 30.87
C ASP A 57 -18.01 -8.67 30.77
N ARG A 58 -19.35 -8.64 30.85
CA ARG A 58 -20.19 -9.83 30.67
C ARG A 58 -20.07 -10.44 29.29
N CYS A 59 -20.08 -9.64 28.22
CA CYS A 59 -19.82 -10.12 26.87
C CYS A 59 -18.49 -10.88 26.80
N ILE A 60 -17.40 -10.27 27.29
CA ILE A 60 -16.08 -10.89 27.26
C ILE A 60 -16.03 -12.17 28.09
N ASN A 61 -16.68 -12.21 29.26
CA ASN A 61 -16.74 -13.43 30.08
C ASN A 61 -17.48 -14.57 29.37
N ILE A 62 -18.59 -14.30 28.67
CA ILE A 62 -19.28 -15.31 27.86
C ILE A 62 -18.37 -15.81 26.74
N LEU A 63 -17.64 -14.91 26.06
CA LEU A 63 -16.69 -15.29 25.00
C LEU A 63 -15.52 -16.13 25.52
N CYS A 64 -15.06 -15.88 26.76
CA CYS A 64 -14.04 -16.69 27.41
C CYS A 64 -14.51 -18.13 27.60
N GLU A 65 -15.78 -18.34 27.92
CA GLU A 65 -16.37 -19.68 28.04
C GLU A 65 -16.56 -20.34 26.67
N ASP A 66 -17.34 -19.72 25.79
CA ASP A 66 -17.67 -20.25 24.48
C ASP A 66 -18.14 -19.13 23.53
N ILE A 67 -17.46 -19.01 22.38
CA ILE A 67 -17.77 -18.01 21.36
C ILE A 67 -19.16 -18.24 20.72
N THR A 68 -19.64 -19.49 20.67
CA THR A 68 -20.89 -19.84 19.99
C THR A 68 -22.14 -19.39 20.74
N LYS A 69 -22.00 -19.06 22.02
CA LYS A 69 -23.09 -18.52 22.87
C LYS A 69 -23.50 -17.10 22.49
N LEU A 70 -22.68 -16.37 21.73
CA LEU A 70 -23.01 -15.03 21.28
C LEU A 70 -23.10 -14.94 19.77
N ASN A 71 -24.10 -14.20 19.30
CA ASN A 71 -24.23 -13.88 17.89
C ASN A 71 -22.98 -13.08 17.42
N PHE A 72 -22.35 -13.49 16.32
CA PHE A 72 -21.13 -12.85 15.79
C PHE A 72 -21.25 -11.32 15.60
N LYS A 73 -22.46 -10.81 15.34
CA LYS A 73 -22.72 -9.37 15.22
C LYS A 73 -22.66 -8.67 16.56
N VAL A 74 -23.15 -9.33 17.61
CA VAL A 74 -23.02 -8.85 18.99
C VAL A 74 -21.57 -8.87 19.43
N ILE A 75 -20.79 -9.89 19.04
CA ILE A 75 -19.33 -9.93 19.31
C ILE A 75 -18.62 -8.73 18.67
N SER A 76 -18.83 -8.51 17.37
CA SER A 76 -18.26 -7.35 16.67
C SER A 76 -18.71 -6.04 17.31
N PHE A 77 -20.00 -5.89 17.63
CA PHE A 77 -20.54 -4.73 18.32
C PHE A 77 -19.89 -4.51 19.69
N ALA A 78 -19.72 -5.58 20.49
CA ALA A 78 -19.10 -5.52 21.80
C ALA A 78 -17.65 -5.01 21.73
N PHE A 79 -16.83 -5.49 20.79
CA PHE A 79 -15.47 -4.96 20.62
C PHE A 79 -15.46 -3.50 20.17
N ASN A 80 -16.37 -3.08 19.30
CA ASN A 80 -16.49 -1.68 18.89
C ASN A 80 -16.93 -0.77 20.06
N VAL A 81 -17.96 -1.17 20.82
CA VAL A 81 -18.40 -0.45 22.02
C VAL A 81 -17.26 -0.40 23.03
N PHE A 82 -16.51 -1.48 23.20
CA PHE A 82 -15.35 -1.50 24.09
C PHE A 82 -14.31 -0.46 23.66
N GLY A 83 -13.99 -0.39 22.37
CA GLY A 83 -13.11 0.66 21.84
C GLY A 83 -13.63 2.09 22.10
N LEU A 84 -14.95 2.31 22.02
CA LEU A 84 -15.57 3.61 22.32
C LEU A 84 -15.53 3.98 23.80
N LEU A 85 -15.59 2.99 24.70
CA LEU A 85 -15.45 3.21 26.15
C LEU A 85 -14.03 3.67 26.51
N VAL A 86 -13.01 3.26 25.73
CA VAL A 86 -11.62 3.73 25.88
C VAL A 86 -11.48 5.16 25.36
N ASN A 87 -11.97 6.11 26.16
CA ASN A 87 -11.98 7.54 25.82
C ASN A 87 -11.13 8.41 26.77
N ASN A 88 -10.53 7.82 27.81
CA ASN A 88 -9.60 8.47 28.73
C ASN A 88 -8.70 7.44 29.45
N GLU A 89 -7.67 7.92 30.14
CA GLU A 89 -6.70 7.07 30.85
C GLU A 89 -7.28 6.33 32.07
N TRP A 90 -8.25 6.93 32.78
CA TRP A 90 -8.90 6.28 33.94
C TRP A 90 -9.65 5.02 33.53
N THR A 91 -10.33 5.05 32.38
CA THR A 91 -10.99 3.87 31.85
C THR A 91 -9.99 2.76 31.53
N ILE A 92 -8.77 3.08 31.07
CA ILE A 92 -7.72 2.07 30.86
C ILE A 92 -7.27 1.45 32.18
N ILE A 93 -7.15 2.25 33.25
CA ILE A 93 -6.83 1.73 34.59
C ILE A 93 -7.92 0.76 35.06
N GLU A 94 -9.19 1.11 34.90
CA GLU A 94 -10.32 0.25 35.26
C GLU A 94 -10.34 -1.05 34.45
N ILE A 95 -10.14 -0.95 33.13
CA ILE A 95 -10.01 -2.09 32.22
C ILE A 95 -8.90 -3.05 32.66
N ARG A 96 -7.76 -2.49 33.08
CA ARG A 96 -6.62 -3.25 33.58
C ARG A 96 -6.94 -3.95 34.90
N GLN A 97 -7.58 -3.25 35.84
CA GLN A 97 -7.99 -3.85 37.13
C GLN A 97 -8.96 -5.01 36.95
N ARG A 98 -9.86 -4.92 35.95
CA ARG A 98 -10.81 -5.98 35.61
C ARG A 98 -10.22 -7.09 34.72
N HIS A 99 -8.94 -6.99 34.33
CA HIS A 99 -8.27 -7.91 33.42
C HIS A 99 -9.00 -8.11 32.07
N LEU A 100 -9.72 -7.08 31.60
CA LEU A 100 -10.58 -7.23 30.44
C LEU A 100 -9.80 -7.44 29.14
N MET A 101 -8.71 -6.72 28.92
CA MET A 101 -7.90 -6.92 27.72
C MET A 101 -7.15 -8.25 27.74
N ASP A 102 -6.71 -8.72 28.92
CA ASP A 102 -6.11 -10.06 29.07
C ASP A 102 -7.09 -11.13 28.59
N LYS A 103 -8.35 -11.03 29.01
CA LYS A 103 -9.45 -11.90 28.55
C LYS A 103 -9.72 -11.76 27.05
N VAL A 104 -9.79 -10.53 26.53
CA VAL A 104 -9.96 -10.28 25.08
C VAL A 104 -8.88 -10.98 24.29
N LEU A 105 -7.61 -10.84 24.69
CA LEU A 105 -6.50 -11.46 23.98
C LEU A 105 -6.49 -12.97 24.08
N MET A 106 -6.90 -13.52 25.22
CA MET A 106 -7.09 -14.96 25.35
C MET A 106 -8.12 -15.45 24.32
N VAL A 107 -9.26 -14.76 24.20
CA VAL A 107 -10.30 -15.10 23.20
C VAL A 107 -9.77 -14.93 21.78
N VAL A 108 -9.10 -13.82 21.47
CA VAL A 108 -8.51 -13.56 20.15
C VAL A 108 -7.52 -14.67 19.80
N LYS A 109 -6.60 -15.01 20.70
CA LYS A 109 -5.59 -16.06 20.48
C LYS A 109 -6.20 -17.43 20.26
N ARG A 110 -7.28 -17.76 20.98
CA ARG A 110 -7.96 -19.06 20.87
C ARG A 110 -8.82 -19.16 19.61
N GLU A 111 -9.53 -18.10 19.25
CA GLU A 111 -10.61 -18.14 18.26
C GLU A 111 -10.34 -17.31 16.98
N SER A 112 -9.15 -16.72 16.81
CA SER A 112 -8.79 -15.84 15.67
C SER A 112 -9.20 -16.39 14.30
N HIS A 113 -9.02 -17.70 14.09
CA HIS A 113 -9.34 -18.41 12.85
C HIS A 113 -10.86 -18.51 12.59
N ARG A 114 -11.70 -18.44 13.63
CA ARG A 114 -13.17 -18.48 13.53
C ARG A 114 -13.79 -17.09 13.38
N PHE A 115 -13.02 -16.03 13.62
CA PHE A 115 -13.51 -14.68 13.51
C PHE A 115 -13.77 -14.31 12.05
N ASN A 116 -14.98 -13.82 11.79
CA ASN A 116 -15.28 -13.16 10.53
C ASN A 116 -14.61 -11.77 10.46
N PRO A 117 -14.56 -11.14 9.27
CA PRO A 117 -13.91 -9.84 9.10
C PRO A 117 -14.44 -8.73 10.03
N SER A 118 -15.75 -8.72 10.34
CA SER A 118 -16.35 -7.72 11.22
C SER A 118 -15.86 -7.81 12.66
N ILE A 119 -15.63 -9.02 13.17
CA ILE A 119 -15.06 -9.22 14.51
C ILE A 119 -13.59 -8.76 14.52
N LYS A 120 -12.80 -9.15 13.51
CA LYS A 120 -11.39 -8.74 13.38
C LYS A 120 -11.23 -7.22 13.34
N LEU A 121 -12.08 -6.52 12.57
CA LEU A 121 -12.11 -5.06 12.55
C LEU A 121 -12.46 -4.47 13.92
N GLY A 122 -13.40 -5.09 14.66
CA GLY A 122 -13.71 -4.67 16.03
C GLY A 122 -12.50 -4.78 16.97
N VAL A 123 -11.74 -5.86 16.88
CA VAL A 123 -10.49 -6.07 17.66
C VAL A 123 -9.43 -5.04 17.28
N ILE A 124 -9.20 -4.79 15.99
CA ILE A 124 -8.23 -3.78 15.51
C ILE A 124 -8.63 -2.39 16.04
N ARG A 125 -9.91 -2.03 15.96
CA ARG A 125 -10.42 -0.74 16.47
C ARG A 125 -10.26 -0.60 17.99
N LEU A 126 -10.47 -1.68 18.73
CA LEU A 126 -10.23 -1.71 20.18
C LEU A 126 -8.74 -1.48 20.47
N PHE A 127 -7.83 -2.20 19.81
CA PHE A 127 -6.39 -1.99 19.99
C PHE A 127 -5.97 -0.58 19.59
N HIS A 128 -6.52 -0.04 18.51
CA HIS A 128 -6.27 1.35 18.11
C HIS A 128 -6.76 2.35 19.17
N ALA A 129 -7.93 2.15 19.78
CA ALA A 129 -8.41 3.01 20.85
C ALA A 129 -7.48 2.97 22.09
N VAL A 130 -7.02 1.77 22.46
CA VAL A 130 -6.07 1.58 23.57
C VAL A 130 -4.69 2.20 23.27
N SER A 131 -4.20 2.07 22.03
CA SER A 131 -2.87 2.57 21.64
C SER A 131 -2.75 4.09 21.60
N LYS A 132 -3.85 4.84 21.74
CA LYS A 132 -3.85 6.31 21.84
C LYS A 132 -3.23 6.83 23.13
N TYR A 133 -3.22 6.03 24.19
CA TYR A 133 -2.74 6.42 25.50
C TYR A 133 -1.44 5.70 25.83
N SER A 134 -0.52 6.38 26.52
CA SER A 134 0.81 5.85 26.85
C SER A 134 0.73 4.54 27.68
N ILE A 135 -0.15 4.52 28.69
CA ILE A 135 -0.39 3.33 29.53
C ILE A 135 -1.04 2.19 28.74
N GLY A 136 -1.91 2.52 27.78
CA GLY A 136 -2.53 1.54 26.88
C GLY A 136 -1.51 0.94 25.90
N LEU A 137 -0.65 1.77 25.33
CA LEU A 137 0.45 1.32 24.48
C LEU A 137 1.41 0.38 25.24
N ALA A 138 1.83 0.76 26.46
CA ALA A 138 2.63 -0.10 27.32
C ALA A 138 1.94 -1.44 27.62
N TYR A 139 0.61 -1.45 27.75
CA TYR A 139 -0.15 -2.66 27.98
C TYR A 139 -0.19 -3.56 26.73
N LEU A 140 -0.44 -2.99 25.55
CA LEU A 140 -0.35 -3.71 24.27
C LEU A 140 1.03 -4.31 24.03
N ARG A 141 2.09 -3.65 24.51
CA ARG A 141 3.46 -4.21 24.50
C ARG A 141 3.57 -5.47 25.34
N THR A 142 3.13 -5.45 26.60
CA THR A 142 3.23 -6.61 27.50
C THR A 142 2.51 -7.85 26.95
N MET A 143 1.59 -7.62 26.02
CA MET A 143 0.73 -8.59 25.39
C MET A 143 1.19 -9.04 24.00
N ASN A 144 2.26 -8.45 23.46
CA ASN A 144 2.71 -8.64 22.07
C ASN A 144 1.58 -8.48 21.05
N ALA A 145 0.72 -7.46 21.21
CA ALA A 145 -0.51 -7.33 20.41
C ALA A 145 -0.25 -7.22 18.89
N TRP A 146 0.96 -6.81 18.49
CA TRP A 146 1.39 -6.78 17.09
C TRP A 146 1.38 -8.16 16.42
N GLN A 147 1.57 -9.26 17.15
CA GLN A 147 1.56 -10.62 16.59
C GLN A 147 0.23 -10.90 15.87
N PHE A 148 -0.89 -10.48 16.46
CA PHE A 148 -2.22 -10.62 15.87
C PHE A 148 -2.40 -9.71 14.65
N LEU A 149 -1.82 -8.50 14.68
CA LEU A 149 -1.88 -7.59 13.54
C LEU A 149 -1.08 -8.13 12.35
N ILE A 150 0.11 -8.69 12.61
CA ILE A 150 0.94 -9.35 11.60
C ILE A 150 0.20 -10.56 11.00
N GLU A 151 -0.45 -11.37 11.83
CA GLU A 151 -1.29 -12.48 11.37
C GLU A 151 -2.44 -11.98 10.46
N TYR A 152 -3.12 -10.90 10.85
CA TYR A 152 -4.17 -10.28 10.03
C TYR A 152 -3.67 -9.64 8.74
N CYS A 153 -2.39 -9.24 8.69
CA CYS A 153 -1.77 -8.73 7.47
C CYS A 153 -1.37 -9.84 6.49
N ASN A 154 -1.11 -11.06 6.98
CA ASN A 154 -0.51 -12.15 6.21
C ASN A 154 -1.49 -13.27 5.78
N GLN A 155 -2.72 -13.24 6.28
CA GLN A 155 -3.77 -14.19 5.91
C GLN A 155 -4.73 -13.58 4.86
N ASP A 156 -5.44 -14.44 4.13
CA ASP A 156 -6.45 -14.08 3.12
C ASP A 156 -7.71 -13.45 3.74
N HIS A 157 -7.56 -12.25 4.27
CA HIS A 157 -8.65 -11.44 4.78
C HIS A 157 -9.11 -10.42 3.74
N THR A 158 -10.28 -9.84 3.97
CA THR A 158 -10.77 -8.71 3.18
C THR A 158 -9.75 -7.56 3.20
N LEU A 159 -9.62 -6.83 2.09
CA LEU A 159 -8.76 -5.65 1.94
C LEU A 159 -8.89 -4.66 3.13
N TYR A 160 -10.10 -4.49 3.66
CA TYR A 160 -10.37 -3.60 4.80
C TYR A 160 -9.66 -4.03 6.09
N VAL A 161 -9.69 -5.32 6.43
CA VAL A 161 -9.01 -5.86 7.63
C VAL A 161 -7.51 -5.66 7.50
N VAL A 162 -6.94 -6.03 6.35
CA VAL A 162 -5.51 -5.90 6.08
C VAL A 162 -5.07 -4.44 6.18
N ARG A 163 -5.83 -3.51 5.56
CA ARG A 163 -5.52 -2.07 5.59
C ARG A 163 -5.50 -1.50 7.00
N GLU A 164 -6.53 -1.78 7.80
CA GLU A 164 -6.62 -1.25 9.17
C GLU A 164 -5.56 -1.87 10.09
N ALA A 165 -5.26 -3.16 9.93
CA ALA A 165 -4.18 -3.82 10.68
C ALA A 165 -2.81 -3.21 10.35
N ARG A 166 -2.52 -2.98 9.07
CA ARG A 166 -1.28 -2.33 8.60
C ARG A 166 -1.12 -0.93 9.17
N LEU A 167 -2.19 -0.12 9.14
CA LEU A 167 -2.21 1.23 9.70
C LEU A 167 -1.89 1.23 11.20
N LEU A 168 -2.60 0.41 11.98
CA LEU A 168 -2.35 0.32 13.41
C LEU A 168 -0.94 -0.19 13.73
N LEU A 169 -0.45 -1.17 12.99
CA LEU A 169 0.90 -1.71 13.18
C LEU A 169 1.97 -0.64 12.93
N TYR A 170 1.79 0.17 11.88
CA TYR A 170 2.65 1.32 11.61
C TYR A 170 2.56 2.36 12.73
N GLU A 171 1.37 2.74 13.17
CA GLU A 171 1.20 3.72 14.25
C GLU A 171 1.87 3.25 15.56
N MET A 172 1.80 1.95 15.87
CA MET A 172 2.51 1.38 17.01
C MET A 172 4.02 1.51 16.83
N LEU A 173 4.57 1.12 15.68
CA LEU A 173 6.00 1.29 15.37
C LEU A 173 6.45 2.76 15.51
N TYR A 174 5.71 3.68 14.91
CA TYR A 174 5.99 5.12 14.97
C TYR A 174 5.96 5.64 16.42
N LYS A 175 4.95 5.26 17.22
CA LYS A 175 4.86 5.67 18.63
C LYS A 175 6.02 5.09 19.46
N TYR A 176 6.39 3.83 19.24
CA TYR A 176 7.51 3.22 19.95
C TYR A 176 8.85 3.86 19.58
N ASP A 177 9.08 4.11 18.29
CA ASP A 177 10.32 4.69 17.80
C ASP A 177 10.46 6.16 18.20
N VAL A 178 9.45 6.98 17.91
CA VAL A 178 9.60 8.44 18.03
C VAL A 178 9.12 8.98 19.38
N LYS A 179 7.98 8.48 19.89
CA LYS A 179 7.37 9.04 21.10
C LYS A 179 7.95 8.42 22.38
N THR A 180 8.13 7.10 22.43
CA THR A 180 8.70 6.43 23.61
C THR A 180 10.19 6.12 23.48
N LYS A 181 10.76 6.18 22.27
CA LYS A 181 12.17 5.84 21.98
C LYS A 181 12.56 4.44 22.48
N ASP A 182 11.65 3.49 22.32
CA ASP A 182 11.85 2.09 22.70
C ASP A 182 12.35 1.27 21.50
N GLU A 183 13.63 1.46 21.18
CA GLU A 183 14.32 0.78 20.09
C GLU A 183 14.15 -0.76 20.17
N LYS A 184 14.19 -1.33 21.38
CA LYS A 184 14.09 -2.77 21.57
C LYS A 184 12.76 -3.31 21.04
N VAL A 185 11.64 -2.65 21.38
CA VAL A 185 10.31 -3.07 20.92
C VAL A 185 10.18 -2.89 19.42
N VAL A 186 10.69 -1.80 18.87
CA VAL A 186 10.67 -1.56 17.41
C VAL A 186 11.39 -2.70 16.69
N LYS A 187 12.59 -3.08 17.14
CA LYS A 187 13.35 -4.21 16.59
C LYS A 187 12.66 -5.56 16.78
N GLU A 188 12.00 -5.78 17.92
CA GLU A 188 11.20 -7.00 18.15
C GLU A 188 10.06 -7.12 17.12
N ILE A 189 9.29 -6.05 16.92
CA ILE A 189 8.19 -6.02 15.95
C ILE A 189 8.71 -6.20 14.51
N LEU A 190 9.73 -5.45 14.13
CA LEU A 190 10.33 -5.57 12.79
C LEU A 190 10.88 -6.96 12.56
N ASN A 191 11.53 -7.57 13.56
CA ASN A 191 12.08 -8.91 13.44
C ASN A 191 10.98 -9.92 13.10
N GLU A 192 9.82 -9.85 13.76
CA GLU A 192 8.66 -10.69 13.47
C GLU A 192 8.08 -10.45 12.07
N ILE A 193 8.05 -9.19 11.61
CA ILE A 193 7.59 -8.84 10.26
C ILE A 193 8.55 -9.41 9.20
N PHE A 194 9.86 -9.32 9.42
CA PHE A 194 10.88 -9.78 8.49
C PHE A 194 11.14 -11.29 8.54
N GLN A 195 10.72 -12.00 9.61
CA GLN A 195 10.93 -13.45 9.77
C GLN A 195 10.58 -14.27 8.51
N PRO A 196 9.43 -14.07 7.84
CA PRO A 196 9.11 -14.84 6.64
C PRO A 196 10.12 -14.64 5.51
N VAL A 197 10.69 -13.44 5.34
CA VAL A 197 11.69 -13.17 4.30
C VAL A 197 13.03 -13.77 4.70
N LEU A 198 13.48 -13.54 5.93
CA LEU A 198 14.79 -14.00 6.40
C LEU A 198 14.91 -15.52 6.42
N ALA A 199 13.87 -16.21 6.88
CA ALA A 199 13.86 -17.68 6.96
C ALA A 199 13.86 -18.37 5.59
N ASN A 200 13.44 -17.69 4.52
CA ASN A 200 13.37 -18.26 3.17
C ASN A 200 14.52 -17.81 2.25
N VAL A 201 15.30 -16.80 2.64
CA VAL A 201 16.46 -16.33 1.87
C VAL A 201 17.78 -16.94 2.40
N PHE A 202 17.82 -17.32 3.69
CA PHE A 202 19.03 -17.85 4.33
C PHE A 202 18.76 -19.21 5.01
N GLU A 203 19.40 -20.28 4.51
CA GLU A 203 19.66 -21.45 5.36
C GLU A 203 20.92 -21.17 6.18
N SER A 204 20.80 -21.17 7.50
CA SER A 204 21.88 -20.81 8.45
C SER A 204 23.12 -21.72 8.41
N HIS A 205 23.12 -22.76 7.57
CA HIS A 205 24.16 -23.79 7.53
C HIS A 205 24.86 -23.93 6.18
N ASN A 206 24.46 -23.19 5.14
CA ASN A 206 25.15 -23.17 3.86
C ASN A 206 25.01 -21.79 3.20
N GLU A 207 26.13 -21.19 2.80
CA GLU A 207 26.16 -19.97 1.95
C GLU A 207 25.59 -20.22 0.54
N ASN A 208 25.18 -21.45 0.24
CA ASN A 208 24.49 -21.81 -0.99
C ASN A 208 22.99 -21.58 -0.83
N ILE A 209 22.44 -20.78 -1.73
CA ILE A 209 21.01 -20.58 -1.91
C ILE A 209 20.39 -21.93 -2.34
N ILE A 210 19.64 -22.59 -1.45
CA ILE A 210 18.93 -23.83 -1.78
C ILE A 210 17.50 -23.74 -1.25
N ILE A 211 16.69 -22.82 -1.75
CA ILE A 211 15.23 -22.95 -1.67
C ILE A 211 14.65 -22.51 -3.01
N ASN A 212 13.87 -23.40 -3.63
CA ASN A 212 13.11 -23.09 -4.82
C ASN A 212 11.95 -22.18 -4.42
N VAL A 213 12.13 -20.86 -4.51
CA VAL A 213 11.12 -19.85 -4.15
C VAL A 213 9.96 -19.81 -5.15
N ASP A 214 9.86 -20.77 -6.08
CA ASP A 214 8.71 -20.93 -6.98
C ASP A 214 7.57 -21.80 -6.40
N ASP A 215 7.65 -22.22 -5.13
CA ASP A 215 6.48 -22.76 -4.43
C ASP A 215 5.40 -21.66 -4.28
N TYR A 216 4.22 -21.91 -4.83
CA TYR A 216 3.08 -20.98 -4.80
C TYR A 216 2.70 -20.55 -3.38
N GLU A 217 2.71 -21.46 -2.40
CA GLU A 217 2.35 -21.14 -1.02
C GLU A 217 3.41 -20.25 -0.35
N VAL A 218 4.69 -20.51 -0.64
CA VAL A 218 5.80 -19.69 -0.14
C VAL A 218 5.75 -18.30 -0.77
N GLN A 219 5.56 -18.20 -2.09
CA GLN A 219 5.40 -16.90 -2.77
C GLN A 219 4.21 -16.12 -2.24
N HIS A 220 3.09 -16.79 -1.95
CA HIS A 220 1.91 -16.16 -1.41
C HIS A 220 2.19 -15.51 -0.04
N LYS A 221 2.83 -16.26 0.87
CA LYS A 221 3.22 -15.77 2.20
C LYS A 221 4.28 -14.65 2.15
N LEU A 222 5.25 -14.79 1.25
CA LEU A 222 6.27 -13.75 1.06
C LEU A 222 5.64 -12.49 0.46
N SER A 223 4.70 -12.64 -0.46
CA SER A 223 4.01 -11.52 -1.10
C SER A 223 3.27 -10.64 -0.09
N SER A 224 2.52 -11.22 0.86
CA SER A 224 1.83 -10.45 1.89
C SER A 224 2.81 -9.72 2.82
N THR A 225 3.96 -10.36 3.09
CA THR A 225 5.03 -9.83 3.92
C THR A 225 5.73 -8.65 3.25
N LEU A 226 6.07 -8.77 1.96
CA LEU A 226 6.63 -7.69 1.15
C LEU A 226 5.68 -6.50 1.05
N ASP A 227 4.39 -6.75 0.82
CA ASP A 227 3.36 -5.71 0.79
C ASP A 227 3.26 -4.97 2.15
N LEU A 228 3.43 -5.68 3.27
CA LEU A 228 3.46 -5.09 4.61
C LEU A 228 4.72 -4.25 4.84
N ILE A 229 5.90 -4.77 4.49
CA ILE A 229 7.19 -4.04 4.60
C ILE A 229 7.14 -2.77 3.75
N SER A 230 6.72 -2.90 2.49
CA SER A 230 6.55 -1.77 1.58
C SER A 230 5.58 -0.73 2.15
N PHE A 231 4.44 -1.16 2.71
CA PHE A 231 3.49 -0.25 3.36
C PHE A 231 4.15 0.52 4.52
N ILE A 232 4.83 -0.16 5.43
CA ILE A 232 5.50 0.47 6.58
C ILE A 232 6.52 1.51 6.11
N LEU A 233 7.38 1.15 5.15
CA LEU A 233 8.39 2.05 4.60
C LEU A 233 7.75 3.27 3.93
N GLN A 234 6.66 3.08 3.18
CA GLN A 234 5.93 4.19 2.58
C GLN A 234 5.30 5.13 3.61
N GLN A 235 4.80 4.60 4.73
CA GLN A 235 4.25 5.44 5.80
C GLN A 235 5.33 6.28 6.50
N THR A 236 6.59 5.84 6.52
CA THR A 236 7.70 6.69 7.00
C THR A 236 7.89 7.95 6.13
N LEU A 237 7.55 7.88 4.84
CA LEU A 237 7.62 9.03 3.92
C LEU A 237 6.57 10.09 4.25
N GLU A 238 5.39 9.68 4.72
CA GLU A 238 4.28 10.58 5.02
C GLU A 238 4.32 11.12 6.45
N SER A 239 5.22 10.60 7.29
CA SER A 239 5.29 10.95 8.71
C SER A 239 5.85 12.34 8.96
N GLU A 240 5.26 13.03 9.93
CA GLU A 240 5.65 14.39 10.33
C GLU A 240 7.07 14.45 10.91
N GLU A 241 7.48 13.37 11.59
CA GLU A 241 8.78 13.25 12.24
C GLU A 241 9.58 12.10 11.61
N LYS A 242 10.90 12.29 11.57
CA LYS A 242 11.84 11.30 11.05
C LYS A 242 11.91 10.09 11.97
N THR A 243 11.67 8.91 11.41
CA THR A 243 11.72 7.62 12.10
C THR A 243 13.05 6.90 11.86
N ASN A 244 13.52 6.09 12.80
CA ASN A 244 14.69 5.19 12.64
C ASN A 244 14.33 3.85 11.98
N ILE A 245 13.06 3.61 11.62
CA ILE A 245 12.60 2.34 11.05
C ILE A 245 13.44 1.93 9.82
N ALA A 246 13.69 2.85 8.90
CA ALA A 246 14.51 2.58 7.71
C ALA A 246 15.96 2.20 8.08
N GLU A 247 16.52 2.82 9.12
CA GLU A 247 17.86 2.51 9.61
C GLU A 247 17.93 1.11 10.21
N TYR A 248 16.90 0.68 10.95
CA TYR A 248 16.82 -0.69 11.44
C TYR A 248 16.67 -1.69 10.29
N CYS A 249 15.91 -1.35 9.24
CA CYS A 249 15.87 -2.13 8.00
C CYS A 249 17.25 -2.29 7.36
N ARG A 250 18.06 -1.23 7.35
CA ARG A 250 19.43 -1.26 6.83
C ARG A 250 20.37 -2.11 7.70
N THR A 251 20.40 -1.84 9.00
CA THR A 251 21.43 -2.37 9.91
C THR A 251 21.15 -3.78 10.43
N GLU A 252 19.88 -4.13 10.71
CA GLU A 252 19.52 -5.41 11.33
C GLU A 252 19.17 -6.48 10.28
N TYR A 253 18.55 -6.09 9.17
CA TYR A 253 17.99 -7.03 8.18
C TYR A 253 18.65 -6.95 6.80
N ASN A 254 19.53 -5.95 6.59
CA ASN A 254 20.23 -5.72 5.34
C ASN A 254 19.28 -5.81 4.12
N VAL A 255 18.17 -5.07 4.21
CA VAL A 255 17.01 -5.21 3.31
C VAL A 255 17.40 -5.17 1.84
N ASP A 256 18.33 -4.28 1.47
CA ASP A 256 18.83 -4.15 0.10
C ASP A 256 19.38 -5.49 -0.44
N ILE A 257 20.39 -6.05 0.23
CA ILE A 257 21.02 -7.30 -0.18
C ILE A 257 20.03 -8.47 -0.10
N THR A 258 19.21 -8.53 0.95
CA THR A 258 18.23 -9.59 1.15
C THR A 258 17.19 -9.63 0.02
N LEU A 259 16.66 -8.47 -0.39
CA LEU A 259 15.69 -8.38 -1.47
C LEU A 259 16.32 -8.64 -2.84
N TRP A 260 17.55 -8.15 -3.09
CA TRP A 260 18.26 -8.49 -4.33
C TRP A 260 18.50 -9.99 -4.47
N LYS A 261 18.93 -10.68 -3.40
CA LYS A 261 19.03 -12.15 -3.40
C LYS A 261 17.70 -12.81 -3.73
N LEU A 262 16.60 -12.30 -3.19
CA LEU A 262 15.26 -12.81 -3.50
C LEU A 262 14.90 -12.65 -4.99
N THR A 263 15.38 -11.60 -5.67
CA THR A 263 15.19 -11.45 -7.13
C THR A 263 16.03 -12.43 -7.97
N GLU A 264 17.16 -12.92 -7.45
CA GLU A 264 18.01 -13.89 -8.17
C GLU A 264 17.38 -15.28 -8.22
N ILE A 265 16.57 -15.60 -7.21
CA ILE A 265 16.05 -16.94 -6.92
C ILE A 265 14.57 -17.10 -7.26
N SER A 266 13.95 -16.03 -7.77
CA SER A 266 12.54 -15.98 -8.17
C SER A 266 12.41 -15.82 -9.67
N PHE A 267 11.49 -16.56 -10.30
CA PHE A 267 11.23 -16.43 -11.74
C PHE A 267 9.86 -15.84 -12.07
N ASN A 268 8.96 -15.77 -11.08
CA ASN A 268 7.63 -15.21 -11.23
C ASN A 268 7.68 -13.67 -11.35
N GLU A 269 7.38 -13.13 -12.53
CA GLU A 269 7.41 -11.68 -12.81
C GLU A 269 6.49 -10.87 -11.87
N ASN A 270 5.31 -11.40 -11.49
CA ASN A 270 4.42 -10.71 -10.55
C ASN A 270 5.03 -10.61 -9.15
N PHE A 271 5.72 -11.66 -8.70
CA PHE A 271 6.43 -11.65 -7.43
C PHE A 271 7.65 -10.72 -7.48
N ILE A 272 8.43 -10.76 -8.57
CA ILE A 272 9.53 -9.81 -8.82
C ILE A 272 9.05 -8.36 -8.72
N CYS A 273 7.89 -8.04 -9.30
CA CYS A 273 7.31 -6.71 -9.18
C CYS A 273 7.07 -6.27 -7.72
N LYS A 274 6.67 -7.19 -6.83
CA LYS A 274 6.50 -6.89 -5.39
C LYS A 274 7.84 -6.67 -4.68
N ILE A 275 8.86 -7.45 -5.05
CA ILE A 275 10.21 -7.29 -4.50
C ILE A 275 10.77 -5.91 -4.89
N LEU A 276 10.70 -5.56 -6.17
CA LEU A 276 11.17 -4.26 -6.66
C LEU A 276 10.36 -3.11 -6.06
N ALA A 277 9.04 -3.23 -5.92
CA ALA A 277 8.22 -2.23 -5.23
C ALA A 277 8.68 -2.00 -3.77
N THR A 278 9.11 -3.07 -3.10
CA THR A 278 9.62 -3.02 -1.73
C THR A 278 11.01 -2.37 -1.68
N LEU A 279 11.90 -2.70 -2.64
CA LEU A 279 13.19 -2.03 -2.81
C LEU A 279 13.03 -0.53 -3.08
N SER A 280 12.15 -0.13 -4.01
CA SER A 280 11.87 1.29 -4.25
C SER A 280 11.40 1.96 -2.97
N SER A 281 10.44 1.37 -2.25
CA SER A 281 9.93 1.90 -0.97
C SER A 281 11.06 2.06 0.07
N TYR A 282 11.99 1.11 0.11
CA TYR A 282 13.16 1.15 0.99
C TYR A 282 14.13 2.28 0.61
N TYR A 283 14.48 2.44 -0.67
CA TYR A 283 15.38 3.51 -1.10
C TYR A 283 14.82 4.89 -0.81
N PHE A 284 13.51 5.09 -1.01
CA PHE A 284 12.84 6.33 -0.61
C PHE A 284 12.90 6.57 0.91
N ALA A 285 12.67 5.51 1.71
CA ALA A 285 12.71 5.62 3.17
C ALA A 285 14.12 5.92 3.69
N ILE A 286 15.16 5.31 3.10
CA ILE A 286 16.57 5.58 3.42
C ILE A 286 16.97 6.99 3.00
N LEU A 287 16.51 7.48 1.84
CA LEU A 287 16.76 8.86 1.43
C LEU A 287 16.24 9.86 2.48
N ILE A 288 15.01 9.65 2.97
CA ILE A 288 14.44 10.47 4.05
C ILE A 288 15.26 10.31 5.32
N PHE A 289 15.62 9.08 5.70
CA PHE A 289 16.42 8.86 6.89
C PHE A 289 17.82 9.49 6.81
N ASP A 290 18.55 9.38 5.70
CA ASP A 290 19.92 9.88 5.65
C ASP A 290 19.99 11.38 5.38
N LYS A 291 19.07 11.93 4.56
CA LYS A 291 19.25 13.26 3.95
C LYS A 291 18.24 14.29 4.41
N TRP A 292 17.12 13.89 5.04
CA TRP A 292 16.12 14.85 5.51
C TRP A 292 16.42 15.37 6.91
N SER A 293 16.41 16.70 7.05
CA SER A 293 16.69 17.44 8.29
C SER A 293 15.58 18.44 8.67
N GLY A 294 14.35 18.24 8.18
CA GLY A 294 13.18 19.08 8.51
C GLY A 294 12.81 20.12 7.45
N GLY A 295 13.47 20.12 6.29
CA GLY A 295 13.18 21.01 5.16
C GLY A 295 13.15 20.28 3.82
N GLN A 296 13.52 20.98 2.75
CA GLN A 296 13.76 20.37 1.44
C GLN A 296 15.14 19.72 1.43
N ILE A 297 15.25 18.52 0.85
CA ILE A 297 16.51 17.81 0.67
C ILE A 297 17.30 18.49 -0.48
N PRO A 298 18.59 18.80 -0.29
CA PRO A 298 19.43 19.34 -1.36
C PRO A 298 19.52 18.44 -2.59
N ALA A 299 19.52 19.04 -3.78
CA ALA A 299 19.55 18.32 -5.07
C ALA A 299 20.73 17.33 -5.20
N ASP A 300 21.89 17.67 -4.64
CA ASP A 300 23.12 16.87 -4.72
C ASP A 300 23.03 15.54 -3.95
N ASN A 301 22.07 15.42 -3.02
CA ASN A 301 21.91 14.24 -2.17
C ASN A 301 21.10 13.11 -2.83
N PHE A 302 20.61 13.31 -4.06
CA PHE A 302 19.76 12.36 -4.76
C PHE A 302 20.51 11.40 -5.69
N ASN A 303 21.78 11.65 -5.99
CA ASN A 303 22.50 10.90 -7.02
C ASN A 303 22.52 9.38 -6.75
N GLU A 304 22.92 8.96 -5.55
CA GLU A 304 22.96 7.54 -5.15
C GLU A 304 21.56 6.91 -5.17
N PHE A 305 20.57 7.63 -4.64
CA PHE A 305 19.17 7.21 -4.65
C PHE A 305 18.65 6.99 -6.08
N CYS A 306 18.88 7.95 -6.98
CA CYS A 306 18.46 7.84 -8.36
C CYS A 306 19.17 6.68 -9.05
N ILE A 307 20.48 6.50 -8.86
CA ILE A 307 21.22 5.36 -9.44
C ILE A 307 20.61 4.02 -8.99
N SER A 308 20.24 3.88 -7.71
CA SER A 308 19.60 2.66 -7.21
C SER A 308 18.28 2.36 -7.93
N ILE A 309 17.42 3.36 -8.15
CA ILE A 309 16.17 3.15 -8.92
C ILE A 309 16.45 2.82 -10.39
N PHE A 310 17.40 3.48 -11.02
CA PHE A 310 17.76 3.18 -12.41
C PHE A 310 18.36 1.77 -12.55
N ASN A 311 19.01 1.24 -11.52
CA ASN A 311 19.43 -0.16 -11.48
C ASN A 311 18.24 -1.13 -11.45
N GLU A 312 17.14 -0.81 -10.76
CA GLU A 312 15.89 -1.60 -10.84
C GLU A 312 15.33 -1.63 -12.26
N MET A 313 15.33 -0.47 -12.94
CA MET A 313 14.87 -0.37 -14.33
C MET A 313 15.76 -1.18 -15.28
N LYS A 314 17.10 -1.08 -15.12
CA LYS A 314 18.08 -1.85 -15.88
C LYS A 314 17.94 -3.36 -15.64
N PHE A 315 17.64 -3.77 -14.40
CA PHE A 315 17.37 -5.17 -14.06
C PHE A 315 16.15 -5.69 -14.83
N CYS A 316 15.05 -4.92 -14.86
CA CYS A 316 13.84 -5.29 -15.61
C CYS A 316 14.12 -5.50 -17.10
N VAL A 317 14.91 -4.59 -17.72
CA VAL A 317 15.34 -4.73 -19.12
C VAL A 317 16.19 -5.99 -19.30
N THR A 318 17.21 -6.19 -18.48
CA THR A 318 18.11 -7.36 -18.57
C THR A 318 17.36 -8.69 -18.46
N ARG A 319 16.29 -8.74 -17.65
CA ARG A 319 15.43 -9.93 -17.48
C ARG A 319 14.25 -10.01 -18.46
N ASN A 320 14.10 -9.05 -19.36
CA ASN A 320 12.98 -8.96 -20.31
C ASN A 320 11.58 -8.81 -19.63
N TYR A 321 11.54 -8.25 -18.41
CA TYR A 321 10.32 -8.01 -17.63
C TYR A 321 9.68 -6.68 -18.00
N CYS A 322 9.07 -6.65 -19.20
CA CYS A 322 8.54 -5.42 -19.78
C CYS A 322 7.35 -4.84 -19.01
N VAL A 323 6.53 -5.69 -18.37
CA VAL A 323 5.37 -5.22 -17.59
C VAL A 323 5.85 -4.69 -16.25
N THR A 324 6.77 -5.41 -15.60
CA THR A 324 7.38 -4.94 -14.35
C THR A 324 8.13 -3.62 -14.52
N PHE A 325 8.83 -3.42 -15.65
CA PHE A 325 9.47 -2.15 -15.97
C PHE A 325 8.50 -0.96 -15.86
N LEU A 326 7.31 -1.06 -16.48
CA LEU A 326 6.29 -0.01 -16.42
C LEU A 326 5.75 0.17 -14.99
N LYS A 327 5.50 -0.93 -14.28
CA LYS A 327 5.00 -0.86 -12.90
C LYS A 327 6.02 -0.21 -11.95
N VAL A 328 7.30 -0.50 -12.11
CA VAL A 328 8.37 0.11 -11.29
C VAL A 328 8.47 1.61 -11.58
N ALA A 329 8.36 2.05 -12.84
CA ALA A 329 8.30 3.48 -13.17
C ALA A 329 7.08 4.17 -12.51
N GLU A 330 5.90 3.54 -12.59
CA GLU A 330 4.67 4.03 -11.95
C GLU A 330 4.81 4.14 -10.42
N ILE A 331 5.33 3.09 -9.77
CA ILE A 331 5.52 3.07 -8.32
C ILE A 331 6.49 4.16 -7.89
N ASN A 332 7.64 4.28 -8.55
CA ASN A 332 8.64 5.30 -8.23
C ASN A 332 8.09 6.73 -8.41
N HIS A 333 7.22 6.96 -9.40
CA HIS A 333 6.59 8.26 -9.59
C HIS A 333 5.60 8.56 -8.44
N LYS A 334 4.80 7.57 -8.03
CA LYS A 334 3.89 7.70 -6.87
C LYS A 334 4.65 7.98 -5.57
N LEU A 335 5.74 7.25 -5.34
CA LEU A 335 6.60 7.45 -4.16
C LEU A 335 7.26 8.83 -4.17
N TRP A 336 7.70 9.30 -5.34
CA TRP A 336 8.24 10.64 -5.49
C TRP A 336 7.24 11.72 -5.10
N LYS A 337 6.00 11.62 -5.57
CA LYS A 337 4.93 12.57 -5.21
C LYS A 337 4.56 12.53 -3.73
N LYS A 338 4.70 11.39 -3.05
CA LYS A 338 4.51 11.29 -1.59
C LYS A 338 5.52 12.11 -0.79
N LEU A 339 6.71 12.38 -1.32
CA LEU A 339 7.70 13.24 -0.65
C LEU A 339 7.26 14.71 -0.59
N GLY A 340 6.34 15.13 -1.45
CA GLY A 340 5.77 16.48 -1.46
C GLY A 340 6.84 17.57 -1.50
N ASN A 341 6.75 18.53 -0.58
CA ASN A 341 7.67 19.69 -0.53
C ASN A 341 9.11 19.34 -0.07
N ARG A 342 9.38 18.08 0.27
CA ARG A 342 10.72 17.64 0.71
C ARG A 342 11.69 17.45 -0.45
N VAL A 343 11.20 17.32 -1.68
CA VAL A 343 12.03 17.20 -2.88
C VAL A 343 12.17 18.54 -3.59
N PRO A 344 13.33 18.83 -4.20
CA PRO A 344 13.47 19.94 -5.13
C PRO A 344 12.86 19.59 -6.49
N ARG A 345 12.62 20.62 -7.32
CA ARG A 345 12.06 20.46 -8.67
C ARG A 345 13.01 19.68 -9.60
N GLU A 346 14.30 19.92 -9.44
CA GLU A 346 15.38 19.26 -10.17
C GLU A 346 16.37 18.67 -9.16
N VAL A 347 16.91 17.50 -9.50
CA VAL A 347 17.90 16.77 -8.70
C VAL A 347 19.16 16.53 -9.50
N LEU A 348 20.28 16.38 -8.82
CA LEU A 348 21.55 16.06 -9.46
C LEU A 348 21.63 14.55 -9.73
N LEU A 349 21.88 14.19 -10.99
CA LEU A 349 22.13 12.82 -11.44
C LEU A 349 23.34 12.81 -12.38
N GLU A 350 24.42 12.12 -11.99
CA GLU A 350 25.66 11.99 -12.76
C GLU A 350 26.20 13.31 -13.36
N ASN A 351 26.06 14.41 -12.60
CA ASN A 351 26.42 15.80 -12.95
C ASN A 351 25.41 16.59 -13.80
N GLU A 352 24.23 16.04 -14.07
CA GLU A 352 23.14 16.73 -14.76
C GLU A 352 22.01 17.08 -13.78
N LEU A 353 21.43 18.28 -13.91
CA LEU A 353 20.22 18.64 -13.18
C LEU A 353 19.01 18.14 -13.96
N VAL A 354 18.25 17.24 -13.35
CA VAL A 354 17.16 16.54 -14.02
C VAL A 354 15.87 16.66 -13.23
N ARG A 355 14.75 16.76 -13.93
CA ARG A 355 13.43 16.53 -13.34
C ARG A 355 13.19 15.03 -13.28
N TYR A 356 13.35 14.45 -12.09
CA TYR A 356 13.25 13.00 -11.89
C TYR A 356 11.94 12.39 -12.43
N GLU A 357 10.83 13.08 -12.22
CA GLU A 357 9.51 12.66 -12.70
C GLU A 357 9.42 12.58 -14.23
N HIS A 358 10.14 13.43 -14.95
CA HIS A 358 10.20 13.38 -16.42
C HIS A 358 10.96 12.15 -16.91
N GLN A 359 11.97 11.69 -16.15
CA GLN A 359 12.69 10.46 -16.47
C GLN A 359 11.76 9.26 -16.35
N LEU A 360 11.04 9.14 -15.24
CA LEU A 360 10.06 8.07 -15.02
C LEU A 360 8.90 8.12 -16.03
N MET A 361 8.43 9.31 -16.36
CA MET A 361 7.39 9.48 -17.37
C MET A 361 7.84 9.01 -18.75
N THR A 362 9.10 9.29 -19.12
CA THR A 362 9.63 8.82 -20.40
C THR A 362 9.69 7.29 -20.47
N PHE A 363 10.08 6.63 -19.38
CA PHE A 363 10.00 5.17 -19.30
C PHE A 363 8.57 4.66 -19.47
N GLN A 364 7.60 5.33 -18.85
CA GLN A 364 6.19 4.98 -18.98
C GLN A 364 5.70 5.12 -20.43
N LEU A 365 6.12 6.15 -21.15
CA LEU A 365 5.64 6.47 -22.50
C LEU A 365 6.33 5.69 -23.62
N LEU A 366 7.48 5.06 -23.36
CA LEU A 366 8.29 4.41 -24.39
C LEU A 366 7.53 3.38 -25.25
N PRO A 367 6.63 2.53 -24.70
CA PRO A 367 5.84 1.61 -25.51
C PRO A 367 4.95 2.32 -26.55
N LEU A 368 4.41 3.51 -26.22
CA LEU A 368 3.59 4.29 -27.15
C LEU A 368 4.42 4.84 -28.30
N HIS A 369 5.65 5.30 -28.02
CA HIS A 369 6.58 5.77 -29.06
C HIS A 369 6.95 4.66 -30.05
N MET A 370 6.96 3.41 -29.61
CA MET A 370 7.24 2.25 -30.48
C MET A 370 6.11 1.92 -31.46
N LEU A 371 4.90 2.43 -31.22
CA LEU A 371 3.81 2.29 -32.19
C LEU A 371 4.02 3.19 -33.40
N LEU A 372 4.72 4.32 -33.24
CA LEU A 372 4.88 5.36 -34.26
C LEU A 372 5.86 4.89 -35.34
N LYS A 373 5.34 4.34 -36.44
CA LYS A 373 6.14 3.77 -37.54
C LYS A 373 5.93 4.52 -38.85
N SER A 374 4.84 5.26 -39.00
CA SER A 374 4.54 5.97 -40.22
C SER A 374 5.51 7.10 -40.51
N HIS A 375 6.03 7.12 -41.74
CA HIS A 375 6.83 8.22 -42.26
C HIS A 375 6.05 9.54 -42.37
N VAL A 376 4.71 9.49 -42.30
CA VAL A 376 3.84 10.68 -42.33
C VAL A 376 4.18 11.67 -41.22
N PHE A 377 4.66 11.20 -40.07
CA PHE A 377 5.02 12.08 -38.97
C PHE A 377 6.31 12.86 -39.19
N LEU A 378 7.21 12.39 -40.07
CA LEU A 378 8.51 13.04 -40.30
C LEU A 378 8.38 14.42 -40.94
N GLU A 379 7.25 14.69 -41.59
CA GLU A 379 6.95 15.98 -42.21
C GLU A 379 6.15 16.92 -41.28
N GLU A 380 5.74 16.42 -40.10
CA GLU A 380 4.95 17.20 -39.15
C GLU A 380 5.84 17.96 -38.16
N GLU A 381 5.93 19.28 -38.33
CA GLU A 381 6.71 20.17 -37.44
C GLU A 381 6.32 20.01 -35.95
N ILE A 382 5.04 19.73 -35.67
CA ILE A 382 4.55 19.52 -34.29
C ILE A 382 5.06 18.20 -33.71
N PHE A 383 5.21 17.17 -34.54
CA PHE A 383 5.77 15.89 -34.12
C PHE A 383 7.26 16.03 -33.84
N GLU A 384 7.99 16.72 -34.71
CA GLU A 384 9.41 17.03 -34.49
C GLU A 384 9.61 17.81 -33.18
N LYS A 385 8.81 18.86 -32.93
CA LYS A 385 8.85 19.61 -31.66
C LYS A 385 8.58 18.74 -30.44
N TYR A 386 7.63 17.80 -30.54
CA TYR A 386 7.33 16.87 -29.47
C TYR A 386 8.50 15.93 -29.17
N ILE A 387 9.10 15.33 -30.20
CA ILE A 387 10.24 14.43 -30.05
C ILE A 387 11.47 15.18 -29.52
N THR A 388 11.77 16.36 -30.06
CA THR A 388 12.85 17.22 -29.57
C THR A 388 12.66 17.55 -28.09
N LYS A 389 11.44 17.92 -27.67
CA LYS A 389 11.11 18.16 -26.27
C LYS A 389 11.36 16.94 -25.38
N ILE A 390 11.06 15.72 -25.84
CA ILE A 390 11.38 14.50 -25.08
C ILE A 390 12.90 14.35 -24.90
N PHE A 391 13.68 14.53 -25.96
CA PHE A 391 15.14 14.42 -25.88
C PHE A 391 15.78 15.52 -25.03
N GLU A 392 15.18 16.72 -24.98
CA GLU A 392 15.65 17.84 -24.15
C GLU A 392 15.45 17.62 -22.65
N ILE A 393 14.43 16.85 -22.24
CA ILE A 393 14.10 16.64 -20.82
C ILE A 393 14.72 15.37 -20.22
N ILE A 394 15.26 14.46 -21.03
CA ILE A 394 15.86 13.21 -20.54
C ILE A 394 17.37 13.33 -20.36
N CYS A 395 17.87 12.67 -19.32
CA CYS A 395 19.32 12.54 -19.10
C CYS A 395 19.90 11.34 -19.87
N GLU A 396 21.23 11.30 -19.92
CA GLU A 396 21.97 10.22 -20.59
C GLU A 396 21.59 8.83 -20.05
N LEU A 397 21.41 8.70 -18.74
CA LEU A 397 21.08 7.41 -18.12
C LEU A 397 19.68 6.91 -18.54
N THR A 398 18.69 7.81 -18.61
CA THR A 398 17.34 7.51 -19.11
C THR A 398 17.38 7.10 -20.57
N LEU A 399 18.16 7.82 -21.38
CA LEU A 399 18.35 7.52 -22.79
C LEU A 399 18.94 6.11 -22.99
N ARG A 400 19.99 5.75 -22.26
CA ARG A 400 20.65 4.43 -22.33
C ARG A 400 19.69 3.29 -21.98
N ILE A 401 18.95 3.42 -20.87
CA ILE A 401 17.95 2.41 -20.47
C ILE A 401 16.79 2.38 -21.48
N GLY A 402 16.34 3.54 -21.94
CA GLY A 402 15.29 3.67 -22.95
C GLY A 402 15.64 2.94 -24.23
N TYR A 403 16.86 3.11 -24.76
CA TYR A 403 17.31 2.37 -25.94
C TYR A 403 17.37 0.86 -25.71
N ALA A 404 17.87 0.42 -24.55
CA ALA A 404 17.89 -1.01 -24.24
C ALA A 404 16.48 -1.60 -24.13
N TYR A 405 15.53 -0.87 -23.53
CA TYR A 405 14.12 -1.28 -23.47
C TYR A 405 13.47 -1.29 -24.85
N ARG A 406 13.72 -0.27 -25.68
CA ARG A 406 13.28 -0.19 -27.07
C ARG A 406 13.71 -1.41 -27.88
N ASP A 407 14.95 -1.84 -27.73
CA ASP A 407 15.50 -2.99 -28.45
C ASP A 407 14.81 -4.31 -28.03
N LEU A 408 14.35 -4.42 -26.78
CA LEU A 408 13.49 -5.52 -26.38
C LEU A 408 12.14 -5.47 -27.08
N LEU A 409 11.51 -4.30 -27.14
CA LEU A 409 10.20 -4.11 -27.78
C LEU A 409 10.24 -4.41 -29.29
N PHE A 410 11.34 -4.12 -29.98
CA PHE A 410 11.51 -4.53 -31.38
C PHE A 410 11.48 -6.04 -31.60
N ASN A 411 11.94 -6.81 -30.61
CA ASN A 411 11.95 -8.28 -30.66
C ASN A 411 10.62 -8.90 -30.23
N LYS A 412 9.62 -8.10 -29.81
CA LYS A 412 8.29 -8.58 -29.41
C LYS A 412 7.30 -8.54 -30.57
N SER A 413 6.25 -9.34 -30.46
CA SER A 413 5.14 -9.32 -31.41
C SER A 413 4.38 -7.98 -31.36
N SER A 414 3.73 -7.61 -32.47
CA SER A 414 2.86 -6.42 -32.53
C SER A 414 1.76 -6.45 -31.47
N ALA A 415 1.14 -7.61 -31.23
CA ALA A 415 0.11 -7.80 -30.21
C ALA A 415 0.65 -7.53 -28.79
N THR A 416 1.86 -8.01 -28.48
CA THR A 416 2.52 -7.74 -27.19
C THR A 416 2.84 -6.26 -27.03
N ASN A 417 3.32 -5.59 -28.07
CA ASN A 417 3.61 -4.15 -28.02
C ASN A 417 2.34 -3.32 -27.85
N ALA A 418 1.22 -3.73 -28.45
CA ALA A 418 -0.08 -3.10 -28.22
C ALA A 418 -0.57 -3.29 -26.77
N ASP A 419 -0.45 -4.48 -26.19
CA ASP A 419 -0.77 -4.73 -24.78
C ASP A 419 0.11 -3.91 -23.83
N LEU A 420 1.42 -3.80 -24.09
CA LEU A 420 2.33 -2.95 -23.33
C LEU A 420 1.99 -1.46 -23.45
N SER A 421 1.55 -1.02 -24.63
CA SER A 421 1.08 0.35 -24.85
C SER A 421 -0.21 0.64 -24.07
N LEU A 422 -1.14 -0.31 -24.02
CA LEU A 422 -2.34 -0.19 -23.21
C LEU A 422 -2.01 -0.12 -21.71
N LYS A 423 -1.08 -0.96 -21.25
CA LYS A 423 -0.56 -0.93 -19.86
C LYS A 423 0.15 0.37 -19.54
N SER A 424 0.90 0.93 -20.50
CA SER A 424 1.52 2.25 -20.40
C SER A 424 0.47 3.34 -20.15
N ILE A 425 -0.60 3.37 -20.95
CA ILE A 425 -1.74 4.30 -20.79
C ILE A 425 -2.41 4.11 -19.44
N HIS A 426 -2.72 2.86 -19.04
CA HIS A 426 -3.33 2.59 -17.75
C HIS A 426 -2.47 3.06 -16.56
N GLY A 427 -1.15 2.85 -16.62
CA GLY A 427 -0.25 3.34 -15.59
C GLY A 427 -0.19 4.87 -15.56
N ALA A 428 -0.17 5.54 -16.71
CA ALA A 428 -0.23 7.01 -16.76
C ALA A 428 -1.57 7.54 -16.19
N MET A 429 -2.69 6.91 -16.53
CA MET A 429 -4.02 7.25 -16.01
C MET A 429 -4.15 7.00 -14.51
N SER A 430 -3.48 5.98 -13.97
CA SER A 430 -3.48 5.70 -12.52
C SER A 430 -2.75 6.78 -11.70
N MET A 431 -2.04 7.69 -12.37
CA MET A 431 -1.31 8.82 -11.79
C MET A 431 -1.99 10.17 -12.08
N VAL A 432 -3.17 10.20 -12.73
CA VAL A 432 -3.80 11.46 -13.19
C VAL A 432 -3.93 12.54 -12.11
N ASP A 433 -4.23 12.14 -10.88
CA ASP A 433 -4.43 13.06 -9.75
C ASP A 433 -3.13 13.69 -9.21
N ILE A 434 -1.97 13.14 -9.60
CA ILE A 434 -0.65 13.59 -9.12
C ILE A 434 0.23 14.19 -10.23
N LEU A 435 -0.18 14.12 -11.50
CA LEU A 435 0.60 14.64 -12.62
C LEU A 435 0.60 16.16 -12.68
N GLU A 436 1.77 16.73 -13.01
CA GLU A 436 1.87 18.14 -13.37
C GLU A 436 1.38 18.40 -14.79
N ARG A 437 1.06 19.67 -15.07
CA ARG A 437 0.51 20.09 -16.37
C ARG A 437 1.41 19.68 -17.54
N ASP A 438 2.71 19.88 -17.43
CA ASP A 438 3.68 19.55 -18.48
C ASP A 438 3.78 18.04 -18.72
N GLN A 439 3.72 17.23 -17.66
CA GLN A 439 3.68 15.76 -17.73
C GLN A 439 2.39 15.28 -18.39
N ALA A 440 1.24 15.84 -18.00
CA ALA A 440 -0.04 15.53 -18.61
C ALA A 440 -0.06 15.86 -20.11
N VAL A 441 0.56 16.98 -20.50
CA VAL A 441 0.72 17.33 -21.93
C VAL A 441 1.57 16.29 -22.67
N LEU A 442 2.69 15.84 -22.10
CA LEU A 442 3.53 14.81 -22.73
C LEU A 442 2.78 13.49 -22.94
N ILE A 443 1.99 13.07 -21.95
CA ILE A 443 1.14 11.87 -22.06
C ILE A 443 0.07 12.07 -23.12
N PHE A 444 -0.60 13.22 -23.11
CA PHE A 444 -1.64 13.53 -24.10
C PHE A 444 -1.07 13.51 -25.53
N GLU A 445 0.07 14.16 -25.75
CA GLU A 445 0.77 14.17 -27.04
C GLU A 445 1.15 12.74 -27.47
N ALA A 446 1.69 11.91 -26.55
CA ALA A 446 2.01 10.50 -26.84
C ALA A 446 0.78 9.71 -27.29
N CYS A 447 -0.31 9.81 -26.54
CA CYS A 447 -1.57 9.12 -26.83
C CYS A 447 -2.18 9.59 -28.16
N MET A 448 -2.12 10.90 -28.44
CA MET A 448 -2.62 11.48 -29.68
C MET A 448 -1.87 10.94 -30.90
N TYR A 449 -0.52 10.90 -30.85
CA TYR A 449 0.26 10.34 -31.95
C TYR A 449 0.05 8.83 -32.11
N ALA A 450 -0.06 8.08 -31.01
CA ALA A 450 -0.38 6.66 -31.06
C ALA A 450 -1.77 6.40 -31.68
N LEU A 451 -2.77 7.21 -31.33
CA LEU A 451 -4.11 7.14 -31.94
C LEU A 451 -4.08 7.51 -33.42
N LYS A 452 -3.32 8.56 -33.79
CA LYS A 452 -3.17 8.97 -35.18
C LYS A 452 -2.53 7.85 -36.01
N GLU A 453 -1.47 7.23 -35.52
CA GLU A 453 -0.85 6.08 -36.18
C GLU A 453 -1.82 4.92 -36.39
N PHE A 454 -2.64 4.64 -35.38
CA PHE A 454 -3.68 3.60 -35.46
C PHE A 454 -4.71 3.92 -36.56
N ILE A 455 -5.15 5.17 -36.66
CA ILE A 455 -6.07 5.63 -37.72
C ILE A 455 -5.40 5.51 -39.10
N ILE A 456 -4.14 5.95 -39.25
CA ILE A 456 -3.38 5.83 -40.52
C ILE A 456 -3.32 4.37 -40.97
N THR A 457 -3.07 3.47 -40.02
CA THR A 457 -2.92 2.03 -40.28
C THR A 457 -4.24 1.38 -40.70
N LEU A 458 -5.36 1.75 -40.05
CA LEU A 458 -6.68 1.18 -40.34
C LEU A 458 -7.34 1.79 -41.59
N TYR A 459 -7.13 3.08 -41.83
CA TYR A 459 -7.80 3.84 -42.89
C TYR A 459 -6.79 4.55 -43.81
N PRO A 460 -5.87 3.83 -44.47
CA PRO A 460 -4.84 4.44 -45.32
C PRO A 460 -5.44 5.26 -46.48
N LYS A 461 -6.67 4.95 -46.92
CA LYS A 461 -7.37 5.66 -47.99
C LYS A 461 -7.95 7.02 -47.57
N MET A 462 -8.31 7.22 -46.30
CA MET A 462 -8.85 8.51 -45.82
C MET A 462 -7.83 9.65 -45.86
N ILE A 463 -6.54 9.34 -45.97
CA ILE A 463 -5.45 10.32 -45.93
C ILE A 463 -5.00 10.72 -47.34
N ILE A 464 -5.16 9.83 -48.33
CA ILE A 464 -4.70 10.05 -49.70
C ILE A 464 -5.70 10.88 -50.51
N ASP A 465 -7.01 10.76 -50.24
CA ASP A 465 -8.05 11.38 -51.09
C ASP A 465 -8.67 12.68 -50.54
N GLY A 466 -8.22 13.20 -49.40
CA GLY A 466 -8.90 14.34 -48.74
C GLY A 466 -10.31 13.97 -48.26
N PRO A 467 -11.08 14.89 -47.64
CA PRO A 467 -12.34 14.54 -47.00
C PRO A 467 -13.44 14.39 -48.06
N ASP A 468 -13.42 13.28 -48.80
CA ASP A 468 -14.58 12.89 -49.59
C ASP A 468 -15.58 12.22 -48.66
N VAL A 469 -16.67 12.95 -48.39
CA VAL A 469 -17.76 12.59 -47.50
C VAL A 469 -18.50 11.37 -48.07
N SER A 470 -17.95 10.19 -47.83
CA SER A 470 -18.66 8.92 -47.92
C SER A 470 -18.81 8.39 -46.50
N PRO A 471 -20.00 7.86 -46.15
CA PRO A 471 -20.32 7.59 -44.76
C PRO A 471 -19.36 6.53 -44.23
N VAL A 472 -18.79 6.81 -43.06
CA VAL A 472 -18.04 5.84 -42.26
C VAL A 472 -18.91 4.58 -42.17
N GLU A 473 -18.59 3.57 -42.98
CA GLU A 473 -19.17 2.25 -42.81
C GLU A 473 -18.85 1.82 -41.37
N GLU A 474 -19.92 1.55 -40.66
CA GLU A 474 -20.05 1.25 -39.23
C GLU A 474 -18.72 0.93 -38.53
N ILE A 475 -18.33 1.81 -37.59
CA ILE A 475 -17.33 1.50 -36.57
C ILE A 475 -17.74 0.15 -35.96
N PRO A 476 -16.92 -0.92 -36.04
CA PRO A 476 -17.27 -2.19 -35.44
C PRO A 476 -17.47 -1.95 -33.94
N SER A 477 -18.66 -2.28 -33.43
CA SER A 477 -18.91 -2.15 -32.01
C SER A 477 -17.88 -2.98 -31.24
N PHE A 478 -17.24 -2.37 -30.25
CA PHE A 478 -16.26 -2.99 -29.33
C PHE A 478 -16.85 -4.10 -28.44
N SER A 479 -17.96 -4.73 -28.84
CA SER A 479 -18.68 -5.76 -28.10
C SER A 479 -18.18 -7.19 -28.35
N ALA A 480 -17.02 -7.37 -28.99
CA ALA A 480 -16.48 -8.68 -29.33
C ALA A 480 -15.05 -8.89 -28.81
N ILE A 481 -14.80 -8.54 -27.55
CA ILE A 481 -13.72 -9.13 -26.75
C ILE A 481 -14.30 -9.40 -25.35
N SER A 482 -14.82 -10.60 -25.16
CA SER A 482 -15.21 -11.19 -23.87
C SER A 482 -14.25 -12.29 -23.50
#